data_AF-A0A6I2TY50-F1
#
_entry.id   AF-A0A6I2TY50-F1
#
_cell.length_a   1.000
_cell.length_b   1.000
_cell.length_c   1.000
_cell.angle_alpha   90.00
_cell.angle_beta   90.00
_cell.angle_gamma   90.00
#
_symmetry.space_group_name_H-M   'P 1'
#
loop_
_entity.id
_entity.type
_entity.pdbx_description
1 polymer ?
#
loop_
_entity_poly.entity_id
_entity_poly.type
_entity_poly.pdbx_seq_one_letter_code
_entity_poly.pdbx_strand_id
1 'polypeptide(L)'
;MEWLKITTNSEIIRIPTDEIIFIKGDGNYSDIFLANGKKENVISQLHDLMDKLTTLNYNPFYRVGKSLIINRNYVFKVNPGLQRIILSNSRLEKDILIKASKDALKKLKEKLETETEEELTLAKELITEKEGGNS
;
A
#
# COMPACT_ATOMS: atom_id res chain seq x y z
N MET A 1 9.80 6.77 -11.38
CA MET A 1 10.20 6.12 -10.12
C MET A 1 10.26 7.19 -9.03
N GLU A 2 9.34 7.14 -8.07
CA GLU A 2 9.21 8.11 -6.98
C GLU A 2 9.94 7.63 -5.73
N TRP A 3 10.25 8.54 -4.81
CA TRP A 3 11.04 8.24 -3.62
C TRP A 3 10.37 8.77 -2.37
N LEU A 4 10.20 7.91 -1.36
CA LEU A 4 9.94 8.37 0.00
C LEU A 4 11.25 8.90 0.58
N LYS A 5 11.28 10.21 0.85
CA LYS A 5 12.44 10.89 1.44
C LYS A 5 12.18 11.20 2.91
N ILE A 6 13.11 10.80 3.76
CA ILE A 6 13.12 11.10 5.19
C ILE A 6 14.48 11.71 5.49
N THR A 7 14.48 12.97 5.93
CA THR A 7 15.70 13.71 6.22
C THR A 7 15.74 13.99 7.72
N THR A 8 16.86 13.67 8.34
CA THR A 8 17.18 14.06 9.71
C THR A 8 18.35 15.04 9.69
N ASN A 9 18.81 15.49 10.86
CA ASN A 9 19.98 16.36 10.94
C ASN A 9 21.28 15.65 10.52
N SER A 10 21.33 14.32 10.60
CA SER A 10 22.55 13.53 10.37
C SER A 10 22.54 12.74 9.07
N GLU A 11 21.37 12.41 8.53
CA GLU A 11 21.26 11.54 7.36
C GLU A 11 20.06 11.85 6.48
N ILE A 12 20.12 11.34 5.25
CA ILE A 12 19.01 11.30 4.31
C ILE A 12 18.72 9.85 3.94
N ILE A 13 17.50 9.42 4.20
CA ILE A 13 16.98 8.11 3.83
C ILE A 13 16.13 8.28 2.57
N ARG A 14 16.46 7.53 1.52
CA ARG A 14 15.75 7.53 0.24
C ARG A 14 15.30 6.12 -0.09
N ILE A 15 13.99 5.90 -0.05
CA ILE A 15 13.39 4.59 -0.30
C ILE A 15 12.58 4.67 -1.60
N PRO A 16 12.86 3.82 -2.60
CA PRO A 16 11.99 3.71 -3.77
C PRO A 16 10.59 3.29 -3.35
N THR A 17 9.55 4.01 -3.77
CA THR A 17 8.19 3.74 -3.31
C THR A 17 7.63 2.41 -3.81
N ASP A 18 8.11 1.95 -4.98
CA ASP A 18 7.78 0.66 -5.57
C ASP A 18 8.41 -0.54 -4.82
N GLU A 19 9.45 -0.33 -4.03
CA GLU A 19 10.03 -1.35 -3.13
C GLU A 19 9.20 -1.54 -1.86
N ILE A 20 8.39 -0.56 -1.44
CA ILE A 20 7.70 -0.62 -0.15
C ILE A 20 6.55 -1.63 -0.21
N ILE A 21 6.62 -2.66 0.63
CA ILE A 21 5.56 -3.67 0.80
C ILE A 21 4.53 -3.19 1.83
N PHE A 22 5.01 -2.82 3.02
CA PHE A 22 4.17 -2.32 4.11
C PHE A 22 5.03 -1.54 5.12
N ILE A 23 4.36 -0.76 5.96
CA ILE A 23 4.99 0.02 7.03
C ILE A 23 4.24 -0.26 8.33
N LYS A 24 4.98 -0.59 9.39
CA LYS A 24 4.43 -0.82 10.72
C LYS A 24 4.86 0.30 11.66
N GLY A 25 3.88 0.94 12.30
CA GLY A 25 4.13 1.97 13.31
C GLY A 25 4.26 1.40 14.70
N ASP A 26 5.20 1.94 15.47
CA ASP A 26 5.42 1.65 16.89
C ASP A 26 5.76 2.96 17.63
N GLY A 27 4.72 3.62 18.15
CA GLY A 27 4.85 4.93 18.77
C GLY A 27 5.37 6.00 17.79
N ASN A 28 6.52 6.58 18.11
CA ASN A 28 7.20 7.61 17.31
C ASN A 28 8.09 7.04 16.20
N TYR A 29 8.18 5.71 16.10
CA TYR A 29 9.01 5.02 15.14
C TYR A 29 8.14 4.25 14.14
N SER A 30 8.70 3.98 12.97
CA SER A 30 8.09 3.13 11.96
C SER A 30 9.13 2.21 11.33
N ASP A 31 8.76 0.95 11.14
CA ASP A 31 9.52 -0.03 10.36
C ASP A 31 8.94 -0.10 8.94
N ILE A 32 9.76 0.18 7.93
CA ILE A 32 9.44 0.11 6.50
C ILE A 32 10.02 -1.20 5.95
N PHE A 33 9.16 -2.06 5.40
CA PHE A 33 9.56 -3.37 4.87
C PHE A 33 9.59 -3.34 3.34
N LEU A 34 10.71 -3.77 2.76
CA LEU A 34 10.99 -3.65 1.33
C LEU A 34 10.99 -5.02 0.62
N ALA A 35 10.65 -5.00 -0.67
CA ALA A 35 10.58 -6.19 -1.53
C ALA A 35 11.93 -6.91 -1.66
N ASN A 36 13.02 -6.16 -1.67
CA ASN A 36 14.39 -6.70 -1.63
C ASN A 36 14.81 -7.37 -0.31
N GLY A 37 13.89 -7.56 0.64
CA GLY A 37 14.14 -8.19 1.93
C GLY A 37 14.74 -7.27 3.01
N LYS A 38 15.06 -6.02 2.68
CA LYS A 38 15.54 -5.04 3.66
C LYS A 38 14.40 -4.48 4.51
N LYS A 39 14.76 -3.99 5.69
CA LYS A 39 13.89 -3.26 6.61
C LYS A 39 14.59 -2.01 7.09
N GLU A 40 13.93 -0.87 6.99
CA GLU A 40 14.43 0.39 7.53
C GLU A 40 13.60 0.87 8.71
N ASN A 41 14.25 1.23 9.80
CA ASN A 41 13.61 1.84 10.96
C ASN A 41 13.80 3.35 10.90
N VAL A 42 12.72 4.10 11.08
CA VAL A 42 12.74 5.56 10.99
C VAL A 42 12.04 6.20 12.18
N ILE A 43 12.55 7.36 12.62
CA ILE A 43 11.93 8.20 13.63
C ILE A 43 10.86 9.07 12.93
N SER A 44 9.77 8.44 12.53
CA SER A 44 8.63 9.12 11.91
C SER A 44 7.35 8.41 12.29
N GLN A 45 6.33 9.19 12.65
CA GLN A 45 5.03 8.61 12.92
C GLN A 45 4.38 8.16 11.62
N LEU A 46 3.53 7.15 11.76
CA LEU A 46 2.89 6.54 10.62
C LEU A 46 1.92 7.52 9.93
N HIS A 47 1.42 8.57 10.60
CA HIS A 47 0.58 9.60 9.95
C HIS A 47 1.42 10.46 8.99
N ASP A 48 2.57 10.97 9.46
CA ASP A 48 3.49 11.78 8.63
C ASP A 48 3.98 11.01 7.40
N LEU A 49 4.25 9.70 7.56
CA LEU A 49 4.62 8.85 6.44
C LEU A 49 3.45 8.69 5.45
N MET A 50 2.22 8.53 5.95
CA MET A 50 1.05 8.44 5.08
C MET A 50 0.86 9.72 4.27
N ASP A 51 1.02 10.89 4.89
CA ASP A 51 0.84 12.19 4.23
C ASP A 51 1.89 12.41 3.13
N LYS A 52 3.12 11.90 3.32
CA LYS A 52 4.12 11.89 2.24
C LYS A 52 3.72 10.95 1.10
N LEU A 53 3.21 9.76 1.42
CA LEU A 53 2.80 8.76 0.42
C LEU A 53 1.56 9.16 -0.37
N THR A 54 0.67 9.98 0.18
CA THR A 54 -0.51 10.48 -0.55
C THR A 54 -0.16 11.51 -1.62
N THR A 55 1.02 12.13 -1.54
CA THR A 55 1.50 13.09 -2.57
C THR A 55 2.12 12.43 -3.79
N LEU A 56 2.21 11.09 -3.81
CA LEU A 56 2.72 10.35 -4.95
C LEU A 56 1.76 10.44 -6.13
N ASN A 57 2.30 10.48 -7.35
CA ASN A 57 1.49 10.45 -8.57
C ASN A 57 0.65 9.16 -8.64
N TYR A 58 1.24 8.05 -8.20
CA TYR A 58 0.55 6.79 -7.99
C TYR A 58 0.67 6.36 -6.53
N ASN A 59 -0.47 6.28 -5.84
CA ASN A 59 -0.53 5.96 -4.43
C ASN A 59 -1.24 4.62 -4.19
N PRO A 60 -0.50 3.49 -4.14
CA PRO A 60 -1.07 2.19 -3.81
C PRO A 60 -1.21 1.95 -2.30
N PHE A 61 -0.96 2.96 -1.45
CA PHE A 61 -0.84 2.78 -0.01
C PHE A 61 -2.16 2.99 0.70
N TYR A 62 -2.47 2.07 1.62
CA TYR A 62 -3.65 2.12 2.46
C TYR A 62 -3.33 2.05 3.94
N ARG A 63 -4.00 2.92 4.69
CA ARG A 63 -4.04 2.82 6.14
C ARG A 63 -4.94 1.67 6.58
N VAL A 64 -4.40 0.76 7.39
CA VAL A 64 -5.12 -0.37 7.97
C VAL A 64 -5.06 -0.28 9.50
N GLY A 65 -6.12 0.24 10.10
CA GLY A 65 -6.13 0.49 11.55
C GLY A 65 -5.11 1.55 11.98
N LYS A 66 -4.61 1.44 13.21
CA LYS A 66 -3.77 2.49 13.83
C LYS A 66 -2.28 2.37 13.51
N SER A 67 -1.77 1.17 13.25
CA SER A 67 -0.33 0.89 13.23
C SER A 67 0.17 0.24 11.93
N LEU A 68 -0.62 0.23 10.87
CA LEU A 68 -0.24 -0.40 9.60
C LEU A 68 -0.58 0.47 8.40
N ILE A 69 0.39 0.67 7.51
CA ILE A 69 0.19 1.08 6.12
C ILE A 69 0.56 -0.11 5.25
N ILE A 70 -0.23 -0.41 4.22
CA ILE A 70 0.00 -1.55 3.34
C ILE A 70 -0.01 -1.09 1.88
N ASN A 71 0.86 -1.67 1.05
CA ASN A 71 0.82 -1.48 -0.39
C ASN A 71 -0.16 -2.48 -1.01
N ARG A 72 -1.24 -2.00 -1.62
CA ARG A 72 -2.30 -2.84 -2.19
C ARG A 72 -1.81 -3.77 -3.30
N ASN A 73 -0.74 -3.39 -4.00
CA ASN A 73 -0.18 -4.18 -5.10
C ASN A 73 0.45 -5.50 -4.64
N TYR A 74 0.69 -5.64 -3.33
CA TYR A 74 1.15 -6.87 -2.72
C TYR A 74 0.02 -7.63 -2.03
N VAL A 75 -1.20 -7.08 -1.93
CA VAL A 75 -2.30 -7.72 -1.21
C VAL A 75 -2.86 -8.88 -2.03
N PHE A 76 -2.55 -10.10 -1.59
CA PHE A 76 -3.08 -11.32 -2.21
C PHE A 76 -4.41 -11.74 -1.57
N LYS A 77 -4.54 -11.61 -0.25
CA LYS A 77 -5.75 -12.04 0.46
C LYS A 77 -6.01 -11.21 1.70
N VAL A 78 -7.25 -10.76 1.89
CA VAL A 78 -7.74 -10.14 3.13
C VAL A 78 -8.82 -11.04 3.73
N ASN A 79 -8.65 -11.47 4.98
CA ASN A 79 -9.64 -12.27 5.70
C ASN A 79 -9.98 -11.61 7.05
N PRO A 80 -11.08 -10.83 7.12
CA PRO A 80 -11.54 -10.23 8.36
C PRO A 80 -11.93 -11.25 9.44
N GLY A 81 -12.46 -12.41 9.06
CA GLY A 81 -12.85 -13.47 9.99
C GLY A 81 -11.66 -14.08 10.74
N LEU A 82 -10.54 -14.27 10.04
CA LEU A 82 -9.28 -14.76 10.61
C LEU A 82 -8.33 -13.64 11.06
N GLN A 83 -8.75 -12.38 10.95
CA GLN A 83 -7.94 -11.20 11.31
C GLN A 83 -6.55 -11.21 10.66
N ARG A 84 -6.51 -11.56 9.36
CA ARG A 84 -5.27 -11.80 8.62
C ARG A 84 -5.29 -11.19 7.21
N ILE A 85 -4.14 -10.63 6.83
CA ILE A 85 -3.79 -10.26 5.46
C ILE A 85 -2.63 -11.16 5.02
N ILE A 86 -2.66 -11.61 3.77
CA ILE A 86 -1.53 -12.28 3.11
C ILE A 86 -1.03 -11.35 2.01
N LEU A 87 0.25 -11.00 2.07
CA LEU A 87 0.94 -10.28 1.03
C LEU A 87 1.80 -11.23 0.21
N SER A 88 1.66 -11.17 -1.11
CA SER A 88 2.38 -12.01 -2.06
C SER A 88 2.49 -11.29 -3.39
N ASN A 89 3.65 -11.39 -4.03
CA ASN A 89 3.82 -11.08 -5.45
C ASN A 89 5.09 -11.80 -5.98
N SER A 90 5.36 -11.68 -7.28
CA SER A 90 6.53 -12.29 -7.93
C SER A 90 7.89 -11.77 -7.45
N ARG A 91 7.91 -10.65 -6.72
CA ARG A 91 9.12 -10.03 -6.16
C ARG A 91 9.42 -10.50 -4.74
N LEU A 92 8.48 -11.16 -4.06
CA LEU A 92 8.67 -11.68 -2.72
C LEU A 92 9.15 -13.14 -2.78
N GLU A 93 10.19 -13.45 -2.02
CA GLU A 93 10.67 -14.84 -1.86
C GLU A 93 9.64 -15.74 -1.15
N LYS A 94 8.81 -15.14 -0.30
CA LYS A 94 7.78 -15.83 0.48
C LYS A 94 6.61 -14.91 0.79
N ASP A 95 5.46 -15.52 0.99
CA ASP A 95 4.27 -14.83 1.48
C ASP A 95 4.51 -14.21 2.86
N ILE A 96 4.00 -13.01 3.07
CA ILE A 96 4.05 -12.29 4.33
C ILE A 96 2.66 -12.28 4.96
N LEU A 97 2.55 -12.79 6.18
CA LEU A 97 1.29 -12.81 6.92
C LEU A 97 1.25 -11.67 7.93
N ILE A 98 0.26 -10.80 7.81
CA ILE A 98 0.05 -9.66 8.72
C ILE A 98 -1.27 -9.82 9.47
N LYS A 99 -1.25 -9.58 10.78
CA LYS A 99 -2.47 -9.53 11.60
C LYS A 99 -2.96 -8.10 11.74
N ALA A 100 -4.28 -7.91 11.66
CA ALA A 100 -4.94 -6.65 11.99
C ALA A 100 -6.37 -6.91 12.48
N SER A 101 -6.98 -5.92 13.14
CA SER A 101 -8.32 -6.10 13.71
C SER A 101 -9.38 -6.38 12.63
N LYS A 102 -10.40 -7.16 12.99
CA LYS A 102 -11.53 -7.49 12.11
C LYS A 102 -12.11 -6.26 11.42
N ASP A 103 -12.33 -5.16 12.15
CA ASP A 103 -12.92 -3.94 11.59
C ASP A 103 -11.97 -3.21 10.64
N ALA A 104 -10.66 -3.20 10.92
CA ALA A 104 -9.68 -2.64 9.99
C ALA A 104 -9.65 -3.44 8.68
N LEU A 105 -9.78 -4.77 8.76
CA LEU A 105 -9.78 -5.63 7.58
C LEU A 105 -11.08 -5.55 6.78
N LYS A 106 -12.23 -5.34 7.43
CA LYS A 106 -13.49 -5.06 6.71
C LYS A 106 -13.35 -3.80 5.85
N LYS A 107 -12.86 -2.70 6.45
CA LYS A 107 -12.63 -1.43 5.73
C LYS A 107 -11.62 -1.58 4.59
N LEU A 108 -10.54 -2.35 4.80
CA LEU A 108 -9.57 -2.62 3.74
C LEU A 108 -10.21 -3.43 2.60
N LYS A 109 -10.99 -4.47 2.93
CA LYS A 109 -11.69 -5.29 1.94
C LYS A 109 -12.65 -4.44 1.09
N GLU A 110 -13.47 -3.62 1.73
CA GLU A 110 -14.41 -2.71 1.06
C GLU A 110 -13.68 -1.77 0.08
N LYS A 111 -12.56 -1.15 0.49
CA LYS A 111 -11.76 -0.29 -0.39
C LYS A 111 -11.20 -1.00 -1.63
N LEU A 112 -10.74 -2.24 -1.48
CA LEU A 112 -10.20 -3.02 -2.59
C LEU A 112 -11.29 -3.44 -3.58
N GLU A 113 -12.50 -3.70 -3.09
CA GLU A 113 -13.66 -4.03 -3.91
C GLU A 113 -14.12 -2.81 -4.73
N THR A 114 -14.20 -1.62 -4.13
CA THR A 114 -14.62 -0.39 -4.82
C THR A 114 -13.66 0.04 -5.93
N GLU A 115 -12.34 -0.02 -5.71
CA GLU A 115 -11.37 0.33 -6.76
C GLU A 115 -11.48 -0.57 -7.98
N THR A 116 -11.73 -1.86 -7.77
CA THR A 116 -11.87 -2.83 -8.87
C THR A 116 -13.10 -2.49 -9.73
N GLU A 117 -14.18 -2.02 -9.12
CA GLU A 117 -15.41 -1.62 -9.81
C GLU A 117 -15.22 -0.31 -10.61
N GLU A 118 -14.49 0.66 -10.06
CA GLU A 118 -14.15 1.92 -10.73
C GLU A 118 -13.25 1.68 -11.96
N GLU A 119 -12.20 0.88 -11.81
CA GLU A 119 -11.29 0.49 -12.90
C GLU A 119 -12.06 -0.23 -14.03
N LEU A 120 -12.99 -1.12 -13.68
CA LEU A 120 -13.84 -1.83 -14.65
C LEU A 120 -14.82 -0.89 -15.36
N THR A 121 -15.36 0.10 -14.65
CA THR A 121 -16.30 1.08 -15.21
C THR A 121 -15.58 1.97 -16.24
N LEU A 122 -14.43 2.52 -15.88
CA LEU A 122 -13.61 3.34 -16.76
C LEU A 122 -13.14 2.56 -18.01
N ALA A 123 -12.75 1.30 -17.84
CA ALA A 123 -12.34 0.44 -18.96
C ALA A 123 -13.49 0.22 -19.97
N LYS A 124 -14.74 0.11 -19.51
CA LYS A 124 -15.91 -0.07 -20.39
C LYS A 124 -16.21 1.21 -21.19
N GLU A 125 -16.14 2.38 -20.56
CA GLU A 125 -16.39 3.67 -21.22
C GLU A 125 -15.41 3.92 -22.38
N LEU A 126 -14.11 3.63 -22.17
CA LEU A 126 -13.07 3.75 -23.19
C LEU A 126 -13.25 2.79 -24.38
N ILE A 127 -13.90 1.64 -24.18
CA ILE A 127 -14.21 0.70 -25.25
C ILE A 127 -15.39 1.23 -26.09
N THR A 128 -16.43 1.77 -25.42
CA THR A 128 -17.62 2.29 -26.11
C THR A 128 -17.33 3.53 -26.98
N GLU A 129 -16.40 4.40 -26.58
CA GLU A 129 -16.02 5.58 -27.39
C GLU A 129 -15.22 5.22 -28.65
N LYS A 130 -14.49 4.09 -28.64
CA LYS A 130 -13.71 3.63 -29.81
C LYS A 130 -14.56 2.95 -30.87
N GLU A 131 -15.71 2.40 -30.51
CA GLU A 131 -16.64 1.74 -31.45
C GLU A 131 -17.58 2.73 -32.17
N GLY A 132 -17.78 3.94 -31.64
CA GLY A 132 -18.63 4.97 -32.25
C GLY A 132 -17.95 5.88 -33.28
N GLY A 133 -16.65 5.70 -33.55
CA GLY A 133 -15.83 6.62 -34.36
C GLY A 133 -15.57 6.20 -35.81
N ASN A 134 -16.17 5.11 -36.29
CA ASN A 134 -15.98 4.61 -37.66
C ASN A 134 -17.30 4.68 -38.45
N SER A 135 -17.76 5.90 -38.72
CA SER A 135 -18.81 6.19 -39.72
C SER A 135 -18.37 7.35 -40.60
#